data_AF-A0A1B8HFB0-F1
#
_entry.id   AF-A0A1B8HFB0-F1
#
_cell.length_a   1.000
_cell.length_b   1.000
_cell.length_c   1.000
_cell.angle_alpha   90.00
_cell.angle_beta   90.00
_cell.angle_gamma   90.00
#
_symmetry.space_group_name_H-M   'P 1'
#
loop_
_entity.id
_entity.type
_entity.pdbx_description
1 polymer ?
#
loop_
_entity_poly.entity_id
_entity_poly.type
_entity_poly.pdbx_seq_one_letter_code
_entity_poly.pdbx_strand_id
1 'polypeptide(L)'
;MKKLILVLLLLPLPFLAQAEKSDKDWIIERINDVCTEHSDPSFCRWQVENIAAISGIVTLSYSNCYLKNDNSKECQTSTDAYNYIQKKYKENMADTK
;
A
#
# COMPACT_ATOMS: atom_id res chain seq x y z
N MET A 1 -15.25 -41.37 40.16
CA MET A 1 -15.37 -39.92 39.94
C MET A 1 -14.25 -39.47 38.98
N LYS A 2 -14.12 -40.05 37.78
CA LYS A 2 -14.56 -39.51 36.48
C LYS A 2 -14.88 -38.01 36.43
N LYS A 3 -14.05 -37.30 35.64
CA LYS A 3 -14.28 -36.05 34.90
C LYS A 3 -14.17 -34.74 35.70
N LEU A 4 -12.95 -34.22 35.84
CA LEU A 4 -12.72 -32.78 36.05
C LEU A 4 -11.34 -32.32 35.56
N ILE A 5 -10.79 -32.97 34.53
CA ILE A 5 -9.53 -32.57 33.88
C ILE A 5 -9.76 -32.55 32.37
N LEU A 6 -10.65 -31.69 31.87
CA LEU A 6 -10.79 -31.50 30.41
C LEU A 6 -11.57 -30.24 30.02
N VAL A 7 -11.40 -29.12 30.74
CA VAL A 7 -12.04 -27.85 30.36
C VAL A 7 -11.04 -26.71 30.15
N LEU A 8 -9.80 -26.82 30.63
CA LEU A 8 -8.76 -25.81 30.38
C LEU A 8 -8.00 -25.97 29.04
N LEU A 9 -8.25 -27.04 28.28
CA LEU A 9 -7.73 -27.23 26.92
C LEU A 9 -8.69 -26.69 25.83
N LEU A 10 -9.81 -26.06 26.23
CA LEU A 10 -10.81 -25.48 25.33
C LEU A 10 -10.85 -23.95 25.36
N LEU A 11 -9.87 -23.29 25.98
CA LEU A 11 -9.67 -21.86 25.75
C LEU A 11 -8.80 -21.71 24.49
N PRO A 12 -9.38 -21.34 23.33
CA PRO A 12 -8.56 -20.96 22.19
C PRO A 12 -7.77 -19.70 22.59
N LEU A 13 -6.48 -19.92 22.83
CA LEU A 13 -5.34 -19.06 22.50
C LEU A 13 -5.67 -17.56 22.38
N PRO A 14 -5.25 -16.71 23.33
CA PRO A 14 -5.21 -15.26 23.12
C PRO A 14 -4.01 -14.85 22.24
N PHE A 15 -3.48 -15.78 21.43
CA PHE A 15 -2.76 -15.44 20.22
C PHE A 15 -3.81 -15.17 19.15
N LEU A 16 -4.47 -14.01 19.28
CA LEU A 16 -4.98 -13.29 18.13
C LEU A 16 -3.73 -12.93 17.29
N ALA A 17 -3.23 -13.91 16.55
CA ALA A 17 -2.43 -13.66 15.37
C ALA A 17 -3.39 -12.93 14.43
N GLN A 18 -3.42 -11.60 14.55
CA GLN A 18 -4.00 -10.76 13.52
C GLN A 18 -3.17 -11.10 12.28
N ALA A 19 -3.75 -11.91 11.40
CA ALA A 19 -3.12 -12.26 10.14
C ALA A 19 -2.75 -10.92 9.49
N GLU A 20 -1.45 -10.71 9.28
CA GLU A 20 -0.94 -9.51 8.64
C GLU A 20 -1.69 -9.37 7.31
N LYS A 21 -2.51 -8.33 7.20
CA LYS A 21 -3.29 -8.10 5.99
C LYS A 21 -2.30 -7.90 4.86
N SER A 22 -2.45 -8.65 3.77
CA SER A 22 -1.52 -8.50 2.65
C SER A 22 -1.56 -7.06 2.12
N ASP A 23 -0.42 -6.53 1.68
CA ASP A 23 -0.35 -5.18 1.08
C ASP A 23 -1.34 -5.03 -0.07
N LYS A 24 -1.56 -6.10 -0.84
CA LYS A 24 -2.58 -6.16 -1.89
C LYS A 24 -3.97 -5.88 -1.34
N ASP A 25 -4.37 -6.60 -0.28
CA ASP A 25 -5.72 -6.46 0.28
C ASP A 25 -5.90 -5.09 0.95
N TRP A 26 -4.82 -4.55 1.55
CA TRP A 26 -4.82 -3.21 2.11
C TRP A 26 -5.01 -2.14 1.03
N ILE A 27 -4.33 -2.26 -0.12
CA ILE A 27 -4.51 -1.36 -1.27
C ILE A 27 -5.95 -1.45 -1.79
N ILE A 28 -6.49 -2.66 -2.00
CA ILE A 28 -7.84 -2.85 -2.53
C ILE A 28 -8.88 -2.21 -1.59
N GLU A 29 -8.76 -2.42 -0.29
CA GLU A 29 -9.64 -1.77 0.70
C GLU A 29 -9.55 -0.25 0.60
N ARG A 30 -8.35 0.32 0.61
CA ARG A 30 -8.18 1.77 0.57
C ARG A 30 -8.77 2.40 -0.70
N ILE A 31 -8.60 1.75 -1.85
CA ILE A 31 -9.18 2.22 -3.11
C ILE A 31 -10.71 2.20 -3.02
N ASN A 32 -11.29 1.12 -2.48
CA ASN A 32 -12.73 1.02 -2.30
C ASN A 32 -13.27 2.09 -1.34
N ASP A 33 -12.59 2.32 -0.22
CA ASP A 33 -12.98 3.35 0.76
C ASP A 33 -13.00 4.74 0.13
N VAL A 34 -11.98 5.09 -0.65
CA VAL A 34 -11.89 6.39 -1.32
C VAL A 34 -12.96 6.51 -2.40
N CYS A 35 -13.20 5.47 -3.20
CA CYS A 35 -14.02 5.59 -4.40
C CYS A 35 -15.52 5.34 -4.22
N THR A 36 -15.96 4.76 -3.11
CA THR A 36 -17.37 4.33 -2.93
C THR A 36 -18.35 5.50 -2.95
N GLU A 37 -17.95 6.67 -2.47
CA GLU A 37 -18.82 7.86 -2.37
C GLU A 37 -18.76 8.76 -3.63
N HIS A 38 -17.95 8.41 -4.62
CA HIS A 38 -17.86 9.19 -5.87
C HIS A 38 -19.08 8.96 -6.77
N SER A 39 -19.39 9.95 -7.62
CA SER A 39 -20.48 9.86 -8.59
C SER A 39 -20.30 8.75 -9.63
N ASP A 40 -19.05 8.40 -9.93
CA ASP A 40 -18.67 7.23 -10.72
C ASP A 40 -17.56 6.43 -10.01
N PRO A 41 -17.93 5.48 -9.13
CA PRO A 41 -16.97 4.69 -8.38
C PRO A 41 -16.07 3.82 -9.26
N SER A 42 -16.56 3.37 -10.42
CA SER A 42 -15.80 2.51 -11.32
C SER A 42 -14.71 3.29 -12.03
N PHE A 43 -15.02 4.50 -12.50
CA PHE A 43 -14.02 5.39 -13.07
C PHE A 43 -12.99 5.82 -12.02
N CYS A 44 -13.42 6.14 -10.79
CA CYS A 44 -12.51 6.44 -9.67
C CYS A 44 -11.52 5.29 -9.42
N ARG A 45 -12.02 4.05 -9.26
CA ARG A 45 -11.16 2.87 -9.05
C ARG A 45 -10.13 2.74 -10.16
N TRP A 46 -10.59 2.79 -11.41
CA TRP A 46 -9.70 2.71 -12.57
C TRP A 46 -8.61 3.78 -12.53
N GLN A 47 -8.94 5.03 -12.21
CA GLN A 47 -7.94 6.10 -12.11
C GLN A 47 -6.94 5.86 -10.98
N VAL A 48 -7.42 5.52 -9.78
CA VAL A 48 -6.55 5.32 -8.61
C VAL A 48 -5.63 4.12 -8.81
N GLU A 49 -6.13 3.02 -9.37
CA GLU A 49 -5.34 1.83 -9.70
C GLU A 49 -4.22 2.16 -10.71
N ASN A 50 -4.53 2.94 -11.76
CA ASN A 50 -3.52 3.37 -12.73
C ASN A 50 -2.46 4.28 -12.11
N ILE A 51 -2.86 5.23 -11.25
CA ILE A 51 -1.92 6.12 -10.55
C ILE A 51 -1.02 5.31 -9.59
N ALA A 52 -1.58 4.33 -8.88
CA ALA A 52 -0.82 3.45 -8.01
C ALA A 52 0.21 2.62 -8.81
N ALA A 53 -0.21 2.05 -9.95
CA ALA A 53 0.67 1.30 -10.84
C ALA A 53 1.82 2.17 -11.38
N ILE A 54 1.53 3.37 -11.88
CA ILE A 54 2.53 4.33 -12.37
C ILE A 54 3.52 4.68 -11.26
N SER A 55 3.03 4.95 -10.06
CA SER A 55 3.88 5.30 -8.90
C SER A 55 4.82 4.14 -8.53
N GLY A 56 4.33 2.91 -8.60
CA GLY A 56 5.13 1.69 -8.42
C GLY A 56 6.23 1.56 -9.47
N ILE A 57 5.89 1.72 -10.75
CA ILE A 57 6.85 1.66 -11.87
C ILE A 57 7.95 2.73 -11.70
N VAL A 58 7.57 3.97 -11.41
CA VAL A 58 8.54 5.06 -11.20
C VAL A 58 9.47 4.76 -10.03
N THR A 59 8.93 4.21 -8.93
CA THR A 59 9.73 3.84 -7.75
C THR A 59 10.72 2.72 -8.07
N LEU A 60 10.30 1.71 -8.84
CA LEU A 60 11.18 0.62 -9.28
C LEU A 60 12.28 1.13 -10.21
N SER A 61 11.95 1.98 -11.19
CA SER A 61 12.93 2.59 -12.09
C SER A 61 13.95 3.43 -11.32
N TYR A 62 13.50 4.30 -10.41
CA TYR A 62 14.38 5.07 -9.53
C TYR A 62 15.29 4.16 -8.69
N SER A 63 14.72 3.14 -8.05
CA SER A 63 15.47 2.21 -7.20
C SER A 63 16.55 1.46 -7.99
N ASN A 64 16.23 1.02 -9.20
CA ASN A 64 17.18 0.35 -10.09
C ASN A 64 18.31 1.30 -10.52
N CYS A 65 18.01 2.55 -10.85
CA CYS A 65 19.01 3.57 -11.14
C CYS A 65 19.94 3.84 -9.96
N TYR A 66 19.36 4.00 -8.76
CA TYR A 66 20.10 4.23 -7.52
C TYR A 66 21.04 3.07 -7.18
N LEU A 67 20.52 1.82 -7.20
CA LEU A 67 21.31 0.62 -6.91
C LEU A 67 22.46 0.41 -7.90
N LYS A 68 22.30 0.83 -9.16
CA LYS A 68 23.33 0.73 -10.20
C LYS A 68 24.26 1.94 -10.26
N ASN A 69 24.01 2.98 -9.46
CA ASN A 69 24.70 4.26 -9.54
C ASN A 69 24.70 4.83 -10.99
N ASP A 70 23.59 4.64 -11.71
CA ASP A 70 23.44 5.09 -13.09
C ASP A 70 22.94 6.54 -13.14
N ASN A 71 23.72 7.39 -13.82
CA ASN A 71 23.45 8.81 -13.99
C ASN A 71 23.03 9.16 -15.44
N SER A 72 22.59 8.16 -16.21
CA SER A 72 22.04 8.35 -17.55
C SER A 72 20.84 9.32 -17.54
N LYS A 73 20.55 9.91 -18.72
CA LYS A 73 19.41 10.82 -18.89
C LYS A 73 18.07 10.15 -18.51
N GLU A 74 17.95 8.85 -18.79
CA GLU A 74 16.78 8.05 -18.41
C GLU A 74 16.64 7.94 -16.88
N CYS A 75 17.75 7.71 -16.18
CA CYS A 75 17.77 7.66 -14.72
C CYS A 75 17.53 9.02 -14.05
N GLN A 76 18.02 10.11 -14.65
CA GLN A 76 17.66 11.46 -14.22
C GLN A 76 16.16 11.70 -14.37
N THR A 77 15.57 11.32 -15.49
CA THR A 77 14.11 11.44 -15.73
C THR A 77 13.30 10.64 -14.70
N SER A 78 13.74 9.41 -14.38
CA SER A 78 13.12 8.57 -13.36
C SER A 78 13.24 9.20 -11.96
N THR A 79 14.38 9.81 -11.66
CA THR A 79 14.63 10.51 -10.39
C THR A 79 13.72 11.73 -10.24
N ASP A 80 13.57 12.52 -11.31
CA ASP A 80 12.67 13.68 -11.30
C ASP A 80 11.21 13.28 -11.11
N ALA A 81 10.76 12.23 -11.80
CA ALA A 81 9.41 11.69 -11.65
C ALA A 81 9.16 11.17 -10.22
N TYR A 82 10.12 10.44 -9.65
CA TYR A 82 10.04 9.95 -8.27
C TYR A 82 9.96 11.11 -7.27
N ASN A 83 10.86 12.10 -7.40
CA ASN A 83 10.89 13.28 -6.53
C ASN A 83 9.58 14.08 -6.62
N TYR A 84 8.99 14.20 -7.80
CA TYR A 84 7.70 14.85 -7.97
C TYR A 84 6.59 14.12 -7.21
N ILE A 85 6.47 12.80 -7.35
CA ILE A 85 5.47 11.99 -6.63
C ILE A 85 5.67 12.10 -5.12
N GLN A 86 6.91 11.95 -4.64
CA GLN A 86 7.22 12.07 -3.21
C GLN A 86 6.90 13.45 -2.64
N LYS A 87 7.18 14.51 -3.40
CA LYS A 87 6.82 15.88 -3.03
C LYS A 87 5.29 16.01 -2.90
N LYS A 88 4.53 15.56 -3.89
CA LYS A 88 3.05 15.63 -3.87
C LYS A 88 2.46 14.85 -2.71
N TYR A 89 2.99 13.66 -2.43
CA TYR A 89 2.59 12.89 -1.25
C TYR A 89 2.82 13.67 0.05
N LYS A 90 4.02 14.25 0.23
CA LYS A 90 4.35 15.05 1.43
C LYS A 90 3.45 16.27 1.59
N GLU A 91 3.17 16.99 0.50
CA GLU A 91 2.24 18.14 0.49
C GLU A 91 0.84 17.71 0.97
N ASN A 92 0.27 16.68 0.36
CA ASN A 92 -1.09 16.22 0.70
C ASN A 92 -1.19 15.67 2.14
N MET A 93 -0.11 15.04 2.65
CA MET A 93 -0.05 14.53 4.02
C MET A 93 0.20 15.63 5.07
N ALA A 94 0.76 16.77 4.67
CA ALA A 94 0.91 17.92 5.55
C ALA A 94 -0.44 18.62 5.77
N ASP A 95 -1.27 18.70 4.73
CA ASP A 95 -2.60 19.32 4.77
C ASP A 95 -3.65 18.49 5.54
N THR A 96 -3.32 17.24 5.89
CA THR A 96 -4.20 16.33 6.65
C THR A 96 -3.82 16.21 8.14
N LYS A 97 -2.85 17.00 8.62
CA LYS A 97 -2.49 17.13 10.05
C LYS A 97 -3.10 18.37 10.68
#